data_AF-A0A2E7SI23-F1
#
_entry.id   AF-A0A2E7SI23-F1
#
_cell.length_a   1.000
_cell.length_b   1.000
_cell.length_c   1.000
_cell.angle_alpha   90.00
_cell.angle_beta   90.00
_cell.angle_gamma   90.00
#
_symmetry.space_group_name_H-M   'P 1'
#
loop_
_entity.id
_entity.type
_entity.pdbx_description
1 polymer ?
#
loop_
_entity_poly.entity_id
_entity_poly.type
_entity_poly.pdbx_seq_one_letter_code
_entity_poly.pdbx_strand_id
1 'polypeptide(L)'
;MAFGDIDIPFFHQSGFVRKKCHVSGLWFWTRDKNRDTCGDTVADEYTFIGNPLIPGFDERGKALIDKMREIFLKFFEERNHQRITPYPVIARWRDDIHLTIASIADFQPDVTGGVIPPPANPLTISQPCIRLTDVAAVGRSGRHLTTFEMMAHH
;
A
#
# COMPACT_ATOMS: atom_id res chain seq x y z
N MET A 1 15.73 -16.44 5.71
CA MET A 1 15.05 -17.39 4.79
C MET A 1 14.56 -16.57 3.62
N ALA A 2 14.93 -16.91 2.38
CA ALA A 2 14.22 -16.35 1.23
C ALA A 2 12.84 -17.01 1.22
N PHE A 3 11.78 -16.22 1.37
CA PHE A 3 10.44 -16.72 1.05
C PHE A 3 10.49 -17.21 -0.41
N GLY A 4 9.93 -18.38 -0.68
CA GLY A 4 9.88 -18.93 -2.03
C GLY A 4 9.10 -18.02 -2.99
N ASP A 5 8.95 -18.48 -4.22
CA ASP A 5 8.13 -17.76 -5.20
C ASP A 5 6.71 -17.51 -4.65
N ILE A 6 6.22 -16.27 -4.74
CA ILE A 6 4.85 -15.92 -4.37
C ILE A 6 3.92 -16.46 -5.46
N ASP A 7 3.38 -17.65 -5.20
CA ASP A 7 2.46 -18.36 -6.07
C ASP A 7 1.24 -18.82 -5.25
N ILE A 8 0.09 -18.18 -5.48
CA ILE A 8 -1.15 -18.41 -4.72
C ILE A 8 -2.31 -18.80 -5.64
N PRO A 9 -3.28 -19.62 -5.18
CA PRO A 9 -4.38 -20.11 -6.00
C PRO A 9 -5.19 -19.00 -6.69
N PHE A 10 -5.35 -17.84 -6.03
CA PHE A 10 -6.09 -16.70 -6.56
C PHE A 10 -5.55 -16.22 -7.92
N PHE A 11 -4.23 -16.22 -8.11
CA PHE A 11 -3.63 -15.78 -9.37
C PHE A 11 -4.06 -16.66 -10.54
N HIS A 12 -3.96 -17.97 -10.38
CA HIS A 12 -4.40 -18.93 -11.40
C HIS A 12 -5.90 -18.86 -11.66
N GLN A 13 -6.70 -18.83 -10.58
CA GLN A 13 -8.16 -18.77 -10.68
C GLN A 13 -8.66 -17.46 -11.33
N SER A 14 -7.92 -16.36 -11.15
CA SER A 14 -8.25 -15.04 -11.71
C SER A 14 -7.60 -14.77 -13.07
N GLY A 15 -6.95 -15.78 -13.67
CA GLY A 15 -6.36 -15.70 -15.01
C GLY A 15 -5.08 -14.86 -15.09
N PHE A 16 -4.35 -14.72 -13.99
CA PHE A 16 -3.01 -14.15 -14.03
C PHE A 16 -2.02 -15.17 -14.58
N VAL A 17 -1.03 -14.68 -15.31
CA VAL A 17 0.15 -15.42 -15.76
C VAL A 17 1.39 -14.81 -15.14
N ARG A 18 2.31 -15.66 -14.70
CA ARG A 18 3.61 -15.26 -14.19
C ARG A 18 4.59 -15.05 -15.34
N LYS A 19 5.29 -13.92 -15.35
CA LYS A 19 6.25 -13.54 -16.39
C LYS A 19 7.52 -12.95 -15.78
N LYS A 20 8.60 -12.96 -16.54
CA LYS A 20 9.85 -12.29 -16.20
C LYS A 20 9.92 -10.95 -16.94
N CYS A 21 10.13 -9.87 -16.22
CA CYS A 21 10.26 -8.54 -16.82
C CYS A 21 11.53 -8.46 -17.66
N HIS A 22 11.42 -7.99 -18.90
CA HIS A 22 12.58 -7.89 -19.78
C HIS A 22 13.60 -6.83 -19.34
N VAL A 23 13.17 -5.80 -18.61
CA VAL A 23 14.03 -4.70 -18.14
C VAL A 23 14.70 -5.05 -16.80
N SER A 24 13.92 -5.43 -15.77
CA SER A 24 14.45 -5.66 -14.42
C SER A 24 14.90 -7.11 -14.18
N GLY A 25 14.46 -8.05 -15.01
CA GLY A 25 14.67 -9.48 -14.79
C GLY A 25 13.86 -10.06 -13.62
N LEU A 26 13.05 -9.26 -12.92
CA LEU A 26 12.21 -9.70 -11.82
C LEU A 26 10.95 -10.41 -12.32
N TRP A 27 10.41 -11.31 -11.51
CA TRP A 27 9.14 -11.98 -11.78
C TRP A 27 7.96 -11.08 -11.40
N PHE A 28 6.93 -11.06 -12.23
CA PHE A 28 5.68 -10.35 -11.96
C PHE A 28 4.47 -11.16 -12.45
N TRP A 29 3.29 -10.84 -11.92
CA TRP A 29 2.02 -11.45 -12.32
C TRP A 29 1.20 -10.44 -13.12
N THR A 30 0.59 -10.87 -14.23
CA THR A 30 -0.23 -10.01 -15.08
C THR A 30 -1.40 -10.79 -15.67
N ARG A 31 -2.54 -10.13 -15.90
CA ARG A 31 -3.64 -10.68 -16.72
C ARG A 31 -3.47 -10.36 -18.20
N ASP A 32 -2.62 -9.39 -18.53
CA ASP A 32 -2.28 -9.05 -19.90
C ASP A 32 -1.23 -10.02 -20.45
N LYS A 33 -1.66 -10.88 -21.38
CA LYS A 33 -0.83 -11.88 -22.05
C LYS A 33 0.22 -11.28 -22.98
N ASN A 34 0.11 -10.01 -23.35
CA ASN A 34 1.08 -9.34 -24.22
C ASN A 34 2.11 -8.53 -23.43
N ARG A 35 1.82 -8.18 -22.17
CA ARG A 35 2.73 -7.42 -21.31
C ARG A 35 4.05 -8.17 -21.03
N ASP A 36 5.18 -7.49 -21.16
CA ASP A 36 6.53 -8.02 -20.92
C ASP A 36 7.37 -7.17 -19.93
N THR A 37 6.78 -6.10 -19.37
CA THR A 37 7.33 -5.25 -18.31
C THR A 37 6.54 -5.37 -17.00
N CYS A 38 7.18 -5.13 -15.84
CA CYS A 38 6.51 -5.25 -14.54
C CYS A 38 5.67 -4.04 -14.13
N GLY A 39 5.76 -2.90 -14.83
CA GLY A 39 4.99 -1.69 -14.49
C GLY A 39 5.70 -0.67 -13.62
N ASP A 40 6.96 -0.91 -13.27
CA ASP A 40 7.77 0.02 -12.48
C ASP A 40 9.22 -0.01 -12.99
N THR A 41 9.38 0.35 -14.26
CA THR A 41 10.68 0.40 -14.94
C THR A 41 10.77 1.63 -15.83
N VAL A 42 11.95 1.91 -16.37
CA VAL A 42 12.14 3.00 -17.34
C VAL A 42 11.36 2.81 -18.64
N ALA A 43 10.88 1.60 -18.93
CA ALA A 43 10.02 1.31 -20.08
C ALA A 43 8.52 1.47 -19.77
N ASP A 44 8.15 1.67 -18.50
CA ASP A 44 6.76 1.83 -18.05
C ASP A 44 6.48 3.30 -17.72
N GLU A 45 5.94 4.04 -18.69
CA GLU A 45 5.53 5.44 -18.47
C GLU A 45 4.19 5.54 -17.74
N TYR A 46 3.96 6.69 -17.08
CA TYR A 46 2.67 6.98 -16.45
C TYR A 46 1.61 7.32 -17.51
N THR A 47 0.75 6.36 -17.80
CA THR A 47 -0.35 6.52 -18.77
C THR A 47 -1.54 7.31 -18.24
N PHE A 48 -1.59 7.57 -16.93
CA PHE A 48 -2.73 8.20 -16.25
C PHE A 48 -2.65 9.73 -16.19
N ILE A 49 -1.52 10.33 -16.58
CA ILE A 49 -1.34 11.79 -16.58
C ILE A 49 -2.17 12.39 -17.72
N GLY A 50 -3.13 13.24 -17.38
CA GLY A 50 -4.10 13.78 -18.33
C GLY A 50 -5.20 12.80 -18.76
N ASN A 51 -5.14 11.54 -18.31
CA ASN A 51 -6.10 10.48 -18.65
C ASN A 51 -6.43 9.63 -17.40
N PRO A 52 -7.33 10.10 -16.51
CA PRO A 52 -7.65 9.40 -15.28
C PRO A 52 -8.12 7.95 -15.51
N LEU A 53 -7.48 6.97 -14.86
CA LEU A 53 -7.80 5.55 -15.03
C LEU A 53 -9.06 5.11 -14.28
N ILE A 54 -9.41 5.81 -13.20
CA ILE A 54 -10.54 5.45 -12.33
C ILE A 54 -11.63 6.52 -12.53
N PRO A 55 -12.77 6.18 -13.14
CA PRO A 55 -13.88 7.12 -13.32
C PRO A 55 -14.61 7.38 -11.98
N GLY A 56 -15.40 8.46 -11.93
CA GLY A 56 -16.22 8.79 -10.75
C GLY A 56 -15.50 9.59 -9.65
N PHE A 57 -14.29 10.08 -9.95
CA PHE A 57 -13.44 10.87 -9.05
C PHE A 57 -13.02 12.20 -9.69
N ASP A 58 -14.00 13.09 -9.88
CA ASP A 58 -13.77 14.39 -10.50
C ASP A 58 -13.16 15.41 -9.53
N GLU A 59 -13.30 15.18 -8.22
CA GLU A 59 -12.73 16.04 -7.19
C GLU A 59 -11.19 15.95 -7.12
N ARG A 60 -10.56 16.94 -6.48
CA ARG A 60 -9.10 17.05 -6.33
C ARG A 60 -8.73 17.45 -4.90
N GLY A 61 -7.45 17.34 -4.56
CA GLY A 61 -6.91 17.75 -3.26
C GLY A 61 -7.59 17.01 -2.09
N LYS A 62 -7.86 17.74 -1.00
CA LYS A 62 -8.42 17.16 0.24
C LYS A 62 -9.73 16.40 0.01
N ALA A 63 -10.63 16.91 -0.83
CA ALA A 63 -11.92 16.28 -1.11
C ALA A 63 -11.74 14.87 -1.71
N LEU A 64 -10.80 14.73 -2.65
CA LEU A 64 -10.45 13.44 -3.23
C LEU A 64 -9.84 12.49 -2.19
N ILE A 65 -8.93 13.01 -1.37
CA ILE A 65 -8.27 12.22 -0.30
C ILE A 65 -9.30 11.70 0.69
N ASP A 66 -10.21 12.55 1.17
CA ASP A 66 -11.26 12.16 2.11
C ASP A 66 -12.20 11.12 1.52
N LYS A 67 -12.61 11.29 0.26
CA LYS A 67 -13.50 10.35 -0.42
C LYS A 67 -12.84 8.99 -0.64
N MET A 68 -11.58 8.97 -1.08
CA MET A 68 -10.82 7.73 -1.26
C MET A 68 -10.62 6.98 0.08
N ARG A 69 -10.32 7.72 1.15
CA ARG A 69 -10.21 7.17 2.51
C ARG A 69 -11.50 6.45 2.92
N GLU A 70 -12.64 7.12 2.77
CA GLU A 70 -13.92 6.52 3.16
C GLU A 70 -14.32 5.33 2.29
N ILE A 71 -14.03 5.36 0.99
CA ILE A 71 -14.30 4.22 0.09
C ILE A 71 -13.49 2.99 0.50
N PHE A 72 -12.19 3.18 0.78
CA PHE A 72 -11.33 2.07 1.21
C PHE A 72 -11.79 1.49 2.54
N LEU A 73 -12.01 2.35 3.55
CA LEU A 73 -12.39 1.89 4.90
C LEU A 73 -13.74 1.17 4.87
N LYS A 74 -14.76 1.75 4.23
CA LYS A 74 -16.08 1.13 4.10
C LYS A 74 -16.03 -0.22 3.39
N PHE A 75 -15.23 -0.33 2.32
CA PHE A 75 -15.08 -1.59 1.58
C PHE A 75 -14.62 -2.74 2.50
N PHE A 76 -13.70 -2.47 3.43
CA PHE A 76 -13.22 -3.47 4.38
C PHE A 76 -14.14 -3.64 5.59
N GLU A 77 -14.80 -2.58 6.06
CA GLU A 77 -15.86 -2.66 7.10
C GLU A 77 -17.00 -3.58 6.67
N GLU A 78 -17.49 -3.45 5.44
CA GLU A 78 -18.51 -4.33 4.83
C GLU A 78 -18.04 -5.80 4.71
N ARG A 79 -16.72 -6.04 4.84
CA ARG A 79 -16.08 -7.37 4.84
C ARG A 79 -15.61 -7.77 6.24
N ASN A 80 -16.28 -7.27 7.27
CA ASN A 80 -16.06 -7.60 8.69
C ASN A 80 -14.68 -7.21 9.22
N HIS A 81 -13.98 -6.25 8.61
CA HIS A 81 -12.78 -5.67 9.22
C HIS A 81 -13.22 -4.53 10.12
N GLN A 82 -12.76 -4.50 11.37
CA GLN A 82 -13.07 -3.40 12.26
C GLN A 82 -12.22 -2.18 11.91
N ARG A 83 -12.87 -1.03 11.72
CA ARG A 83 -12.18 0.25 11.49
C ARG A 83 -11.50 0.73 12.76
N ILE A 84 -10.21 1.05 12.66
CA ILE A 84 -9.39 1.57 13.75
C ILE A 84 -9.02 3.03 13.48
N THR A 85 -9.02 3.86 14.54
CA THR A 85 -8.56 5.25 14.48
C THR A 85 -7.05 5.29 14.26
N PRO A 86 -6.53 6.17 13.39
CA PRO A 86 -5.09 6.29 13.17
C PRO A 86 -4.32 6.64 14.44
N TYR A 87 -3.14 6.06 14.56
CA TYR A 87 -2.17 6.34 15.61
C TYR A 87 -1.39 7.64 15.30
N PRO A 88 -0.79 8.29 16.31
CA PRO A 88 0.01 9.48 16.06
C PRO A 88 1.25 9.13 15.22
N VAL A 89 1.73 10.09 14.43
CA VAL A 89 2.95 9.93 13.60
C VAL A 89 4.23 9.78 14.44
N ILE A 90 4.16 10.07 15.74
CA ILE A 90 5.24 9.86 16.70
C ILE A 90 5.00 8.51 17.37
N ALA A 91 5.94 7.58 17.24
CA ALA A 91 5.81 6.21 17.72
C ALA A 91 6.02 6.13 19.24
N ARG A 92 5.03 6.58 20.03
CA ARG A 92 5.13 6.66 21.50
C ARG A 92 5.11 5.31 22.22
N TRP A 93 4.69 4.25 21.54
CA TRP A 93 4.50 2.90 22.09
C TRP A 93 5.72 1.99 21.93
N ARG A 94 6.79 2.48 21.30
CA ARG A 94 8.01 1.71 20.98
C ARG A 94 9.24 2.60 21.04
N ASP A 95 10.41 1.99 21.28
CA ASP A 95 11.67 2.71 21.50
C ASP A 95 12.71 2.55 20.38
N ASP A 96 12.41 1.76 19.36
CA ASP A 96 13.34 1.42 18.27
C ASP A 96 13.20 2.31 17.02
N ILE A 97 12.08 3.03 16.87
CA ILE A 97 11.86 4.04 15.83
C ILE A 97 11.17 5.27 16.42
N HIS A 98 11.43 6.46 15.86
CA HIS A 98 10.79 7.70 16.32
C HIS A 98 9.45 8.01 15.66
N LEU A 99 9.26 7.58 14.41
CA LEU A 99 8.12 7.97 13.57
C LEU A 99 7.41 6.74 13.02
N THR A 100 6.10 6.86 12.77
CA THR A 100 5.32 5.83 12.08
C THR A 100 5.71 5.77 10.61
N ILE A 101 6.43 4.72 10.20
CA ILE A 101 6.95 4.54 8.83
C ILE A 101 6.03 3.70 7.92
N ALA A 102 5.09 2.97 8.52
CA ALA A 102 4.10 2.11 7.89
C ALA A 102 2.97 1.82 8.88
N SER A 103 1.78 1.43 8.40
CA SER A 103 0.64 1.06 9.25
C SER A 103 0.92 -0.13 10.18
N ILE A 104 1.75 -1.09 9.75
CA ILE A 104 2.13 -2.22 10.61
C ILE A 104 2.96 -1.80 11.83
N ALA A 105 3.62 -0.64 11.77
CA ALA A 105 4.46 -0.13 12.85
C ALA A 105 3.65 0.20 14.12
N ASP A 106 2.35 0.44 13.96
CA ASP A 106 1.38 0.70 15.04
C ASP A 106 1.20 -0.51 15.96
N PHE A 107 1.40 -1.71 15.40
CA PHE A 107 1.17 -2.99 16.09
C PHE A 107 2.48 -3.69 16.48
N GLN A 108 3.62 -3.11 16.10
CA GLN A 108 4.94 -3.64 16.42
C GLN A 108 5.51 -3.01 17.69
N PRO A 109 6.29 -3.78 18.49
CA PRO A 109 6.55 -5.20 18.31
C PRO A 109 5.47 -6.09 18.95
N ASP A 110 4.73 -5.59 19.93
CA ASP A 110 3.99 -6.42 20.89
C ASP A 110 2.86 -7.25 20.27
N VAL A 111 2.06 -6.69 19.36
CA VAL A 111 0.99 -7.45 18.68
C VAL A 111 1.60 -8.46 17.73
N THR A 112 2.57 -8.03 16.91
CA THR A 112 3.24 -8.92 15.95
C THR A 112 4.05 -10.02 16.60
N GLY A 113 4.52 -9.79 17.83
CA GLY A 113 5.22 -10.78 18.67
C GLY A 113 4.26 -11.67 19.47
N GLY A 114 2.95 -11.41 19.43
CA GLY A 114 1.94 -12.16 20.18
C GLY A 114 1.91 -11.88 21.68
N VAL A 115 2.55 -10.79 22.13
CA VAL A 115 2.58 -10.37 23.54
C VAL A 115 1.22 -9.80 23.97
N ILE A 116 0.58 -9.02 23.08
CA ILE A 116 -0.76 -8.46 23.29
C ILE A 116 -1.64 -8.74 22.07
N PRO A 117 -2.98 -8.84 22.23
CA PRO A 117 -3.88 -8.99 21.10
C PRO A 117 -3.94 -7.71 20.26
N PRO A 118 -4.24 -7.80 18.94
CA PRO A 118 -4.57 -6.64 18.14
C PRO A 118 -5.87 -5.98 18.63
N PRO A 119 -6.10 -4.69 18.35
CA PRO A 119 -7.35 -4.03 18.74
C PRO A 119 -8.59 -4.61 18.05
N ALA A 120 -8.41 -5.28 16.91
CA ALA A 120 -9.40 -6.11 16.24
C ALA A 120 -8.71 -7.08 15.28
N ASN A 121 -9.39 -8.16 14.86
CA ASN A 121 -8.83 -9.13 13.92
C ASN A 121 -9.95 -9.74 13.02
N PRO A 122 -10.02 -9.38 11.73
CA PRO A 122 -9.15 -8.45 11.02
C PRO A 122 -9.51 -6.98 11.26
N LEU A 123 -8.62 -6.06 10.90
CA LEU A 123 -8.81 -4.61 11.08
C LEU A 123 -8.52 -3.82 9.80
N THR A 124 -9.05 -2.60 9.71
CA THR A 124 -8.77 -1.65 8.61
C THR A 124 -8.47 -0.25 9.15
N ILE A 125 -7.53 0.45 8.51
CA ILE A 125 -6.98 1.73 9.00
C ILE A 125 -6.46 2.59 7.84
N SER A 126 -6.53 3.91 7.99
CA SER A 126 -5.81 4.88 7.14
C SER A 126 -4.79 5.60 8.00
N GLN A 127 -3.55 5.10 8.01
CA GLN A 127 -2.51 5.56 8.93
C GLN A 127 -1.62 6.64 8.31
N PRO A 128 -1.58 7.87 8.84
CA PRO A 128 -0.56 8.85 8.48
C PRO A 128 0.85 8.32 8.81
N CYS A 129 1.71 8.32 7.82
CA CYS A 129 3.08 7.83 7.90
C CYS A 129 4.06 8.93 7.49
N ILE A 130 5.28 8.87 8.04
CA ILE A 130 6.41 9.72 7.64
C ILE A 130 7.58 8.85 7.20
N ARG A 131 8.09 9.10 6.00
CA ARG A 131 9.34 8.50 5.49
C ARG A 131 10.33 9.58 5.11
N LEU A 132 11.45 9.62 5.82
CA LEU A 132 12.53 10.57 5.56
C LEU A 132 13.64 9.99 4.67
N THR A 133 13.66 8.68 4.46
CA THR A 133 14.62 8.00 3.57
C THR A 133 14.48 8.43 2.11
N ASP A 134 13.26 8.79 1.70
CA ASP A 134 12.94 9.10 0.31
C ASP A 134 13.01 10.61 0.01
N VAL A 135 13.48 11.43 0.96
CA VAL A 135 13.46 12.90 0.86
C VAL A 135 14.14 13.43 -0.40
N ALA A 136 15.23 12.79 -0.83
CA ALA A 136 15.96 13.20 -2.04
C ALA A 136 15.14 13.01 -3.33
N ALA A 137 14.13 12.13 -3.31
CA ALA A 137 13.25 11.87 -4.46
C ALA A 137 11.98 12.74 -4.44
N VAL A 138 11.64 13.35 -3.29
CA VAL A 138 10.46 14.21 -3.14
C VAL A 138 10.60 15.44 -4.04
N GLY A 139 9.54 15.74 -4.80
CA GLY A 139 9.53 16.81 -5.81
C GLY A 139 10.27 16.49 -7.10
N ARG A 140 11.07 15.41 -7.16
CA ARG A 140 11.77 14.98 -8.38
C ARG A 140 11.03 13.90 -9.16
N SER A 141 10.49 12.89 -8.47
CA SER A 141 9.85 11.74 -9.14
C SER A 141 8.35 11.93 -9.41
N GLY A 142 7.73 12.97 -8.86
CA GLY A 142 6.28 13.19 -8.90
C GLY A 142 5.41 12.19 -8.09
N ARG A 143 6.02 11.17 -7.45
CA ARG A 143 5.30 10.13 -6.69
C ARG A 143 5.75 9.92 -5.24
N HIS A 144 6.89 10.47 -4.84
CA HIS A 144 7.39 10.35 -3.46
C HIS A 144 6.90 11.52 -2.61
N LEU A 145 6.46 11.21 -1.39
CA LEU A 145 6.04 12.15 -0.36
C LEU A 145 6.80 11.85 0.92
N THR A 146 7.12 12.88 1.72
CA THR A 146 7.62 12.67 3.09
C THR A 146 6.50 12.23 4.02
N THR A 147 5.29 12.80 3.85
CA THR A 147 4.09 12.48 4.63
C THR A 147 3.00 11.96 3.72
N PHE A 148 2.42 10.81 4.05
CA PHE A 148 1.35 10.20 3.26
C PHE A 148 0.46 9.36 4.17
N GLU A 149 -0.75 9.03 3.72
CA GLU A 149 -1.59 8.05 4.40
C GLU A 149 -1.40 6.67 3.78
N MET A 150 -1.04 5.71 4.62
CA MET A 150 -0.99 4.30 4.27
C MET A 150 -2.29 3.64 4.71
N MET A 151 -3.19 3.44 3.74
CA MET A 151 -4.38 2.63 3.95
C MET A 151 -4.01 1.16 4.00
N ALA A 152 -4.52 0.43 4.98
CA ALA A 152 -4.18 -0.96 5.22
C ALA A 152 -5.35 -1.75 5.81
N HIS A 153 -5.34 -3.05 5.51
CA HIS A 153 -6.08 -4.05 6.26
C HIS A 153 -5.08 -5.04 6.82
N HIS A 154 -5.23 -5.41 8.10
CA HIS A 154 -4.35 -6.34 8.81
C HIS A 154 -5.17 -7.51 9.36
#